data_AF-A0A348VEI4-F1
#
_entry.id   AF-A0A348VEI4-F1
#
_cell.length_a   1.000
_cell.length_b   1.000
_cell.length_c   1.000
_cell.angle_alpha   90.00
_cell.angle_beta   90.00
_cell.angle_gamma   90.00
#
_symmetry.space_group_name_H-M   'P 1'
#
loop_
_entity.id
_entity.type
_entity.pdbx_description
1 polymer ?
#
loop_
_entity_poly.entity_id
_entity_poly.type
_entity_poly.pdbx_seq_one_letter_code
_entity_poly.pdbx_strand_id
1 'polypeptide(L)' 'MTVSERFVLLHGFTEEELQVLIKTCKALFPDKDLVFAVTTETNIQWKVSELIEEVLKEHEYMKQQKGV' A
#
# COMPACT_ATOMS: atom_id res chain seq x y z
N MET A 1 1.29 -17.48 -2.86
CA MET A 1 1.17 -16.02 -3.08
C MET A 1 0.46 -15.80 -4.40
N THR A 2 -0.84 -15.52 -4.38
CA THR A 2 -1.63 -15.19 -5.58
C THR A 2 -1.50 -13.69 -5.85
N VAL A 3 -0.77 -13.36 -6.92
CA VAL A 3 -0.23 -12.02 -7.23
C VAL A 3 -1.25 -11.14 -7.98
N SER A 4 -2.45 -10.95 -7.42
CA SER A 4 -3.41 -9.99 -7.98
C SER A 4 -3.18 -8.56 -7.49
N GLU A 5 -2.63 -8.40 -6.30
CA GLU A 5 -2.38 -7.09 -5.68
C GLU A 5 -1.08 -6.48 -6.20
N ARG A 6 -1.04 -5.15 -6.32
CA ARG A 6 0.15 -4.40 -6.72
C ARG A 6 0.60 -3.55 -5.55
N PHE A 7 1.76 -3.89 -5.02
CA PHE A 7 2.33 -3.21 -3.87
C PHE A 7 3.19 -2.03 -4.31
N VAL A 8 3.00 -0.88 -3.66
CA VAL A 8 3.76 0.35 -3.89
C VAL A 8 4.35 0.80 -2.55
N LEU A 9 5.67 0.85 -2.46
CA LEU A 9 6.38 1.34 -1.29
C LEU A 9 6.89 2.77 -1.54
N LEU A 10 6.58 3.68 -0.62
CA LEU A 10 6.93 5.09 -0.70
C LEU A 10 7.77 5.49 0.52
N HIS A 11 8.74 6.39 0.35
CA HIS A 11 9.62 6.87 1.42
C HIS A 11 9.90 8.37 1.28
N GLY A 12 9.85 9.11 2.39
CA GLY A 12 10.32 10.50 2.45
C GLY A 12 9.40 11.55 1.78
N PHE A 13 8.17 11.19 1.43
CA PHE A 13 7.19 12.12 0.88
C PHE A 13 6.39 12.82 1.97
N THR A 14 6.04 14.08 1.70
CA THR A 14 5.05 14.82 2.51
C THR A 14 3.65 14.24 2.31
N GLU A 15 2.73 14.56 3.23
CA GLU A 15 1.34 14.13 3.13
C GLU A 15 0.67 14.60 1.83
N GLU A 16 0.94 15.85 1.42
CA GLU A 16 0.40 16.43 0.19
C GLU A 16 0.87 15.67 -1.06
N GLU A 17 2.16 15.34 -1.12
CA GLU A 17 2.74 14.55 -2.22
C GLU A 17 2.19 13.12 -2.26
N LEU A 18 2.03 12.48 -1.08
CA LEU A 18 1.43 11.15 -0.98
C LEU A 18 -0.01 11.14 -1.53
N GLN A 19 -0.81 12.14 -1.19
CA GLN A 19 -2.18 12.27 -1.70
C GLN A 19 -2.22 12.38 -3.23
N VAL A 20 -1.30 13.17 -3.81
CA VAL A 20 -1.18 13.32 -5.26
C VAL A 20 -0.76 12.00 -5.92
N LEU A 21 0.23 11.31 -5.35
CA LEU A 21 0.73 10.02 -5.87
C LEU A 21 -0.36 8.95 -5.85
N ILE A 22 -1.04 8.77 -4.72
CA ILE A 22 -2.10 7.78 -4.56
C ILE A 22 -3.23 8.03 -5.58
N LYS A 23 -3.67 9.28 -5.73
CA LYS A 23 -4.70 9.65 -6.71
C LYS A 23 -4.26 9.35 -8.14
N THR A 24 -3.03 9.73 -8.49
CA THR A 24 -2.46 9.49 -9.83
C THR A 24 -2.38 7.99 -10.15
N CYS A 25 -1.84 7.19 -9.22
CA CYS A 25 -1.74 5.75 -9.40
C CYS A 25 -3.12 5.09 -9.58
N LYS A 26 -4.10 5.46 -8.76
CA LYS A 26 -5.48 4.93 -8.89
C LYS A 26 -6.14 5.34 -10.21
N ALA A 27 -5.88 6.55 -10.70
CA ALA A 27 -6.41 7.01 -11.99
C ALA A 27 -5.79 6.27 -13.19
N LEU A 28 -4.49 5.95 -13.11
CA LEU A 28 -3.78 5.24 -14.18
C LEU A 28 -4.03 3.72 -14.18
N PHE A 29 -4.36 3.14 -13.03
CA PHE A 29 -4.60 1.71 -12.88
C PHE A 29 -5.95 1.41 -12.20
N PRO A 30 -7.08 1.82 -12.79
CA PRO A 30 -8.41 1.74 -12.15
C PRO A 30 -8.85 0.30 -11.87
N ASP A 31 -8.44 -0.66 -12.69
CA ASP A 31 -8.81 -2.08 -12.54
C ASP A 31 -7.83 -2.89 -11.68
N LYS A 32 -6.85 -2.22 -11.05
CA LYS A 32 -5.83 -2.88 -10.23
C LYS A 32 -6.07 -2.58 -8.77
N ASP A 33 -5.94 -3.62 -7.97
CA ASP A 33 -5.92 -3.50 -6.52
C ASP A 33 -4.54 -3.05 -6.07
N LEU A 34 -4.41 -1.74 -5.83
CA LEU A 34 -3.16 -1.11 -5.42
C LEU A 34 -3.09 -1.02 -3.89
N VAL A 35 -2.03 -1.57 -3.33
CA VAL A 35 -1.71 -1.49 -1.90
C VAL A 35 -0.52 -0.56 -1.73
N PHE A 36 -0.70 0.47 -0.91
CA PHE A 36 0.32 1.48 -0.67
C PHE A 36 0.88 1.32 0.75
N ALA A 37 2.20 1.31 0.86
CA ALA A 37 2.90 1.38 2.13
C ALA A 37 3.82 2.59 2.12
N VAL A 38 3.92 3.25 3.26
CA VAL A 38 4.90 4.31 3.50
C VAL A 38 5.85 3.82 4.57
N THR A 39 7.14 3.91 4.29
CA THR A 39 8.14 3.57 5.31
C THR A 39 8.14 4.63 6.42
N THR A 40 8.21 4.20 7.66
CA THR A 40 8.33 5.02 8.86
C THR A 40 9.57 4.60 9.63
N GLU A 41 9.94 5.36 10.68
CA GLU A 41 11.04 4.98 11.58
C GLU A 41 10.87 3.56 12.14
N THR A 42 9.63 3.13 12.34
CA THR A 42 9.28 1.82 12.91
C THR A 42 9.56 0.65 11.96
N ASN A 43 9.38 0.84 10.65
CA ASN A 43 9.41 -0.25 9.67
C ASN A 43 10.57 -0.17 8.65
N ILE A 44 11.37 0.89 8.66
CA ILE A 44 12.46 1.11 7.68
C ILE A 44 13.53 0.00 7.71
N GLN A 45 13.69 -0.68 8.84
CA GLN A 45 14.64 -1.79 9.01
C GLN A 45 14.02 -3.17 8.74
N TRP A 46 12.72 -3.23 8.48
CA TRP A 46 12.05 -4.50 8.25
C TRP A 46 12.46 -5.07 6.89
N LYS A 47 12.45 -6.40 6.77
CA LYS A 47 12.60 -6.99 5.44
C LYS A 47 11.39 -6.61 4.61
N VAL A 48 11.62 -6.29 3.34
CA VAL A 48 10.55 -5.96 2.40
C VAL A 48 9.48 -7.06 2.36
N SER A 49 9.87 -8.34 2.48
CA SER A 49 8.92 -9.45 2.54
C SER A 49 7.99 -9.40 3.77
N GLU A 50 8.54 -9.08 4.94
CA GLU A 50 7.77 -8.97 6.20
C GLU A 50 6.83 -7.76 6.14
N LEU A 51 7.31 -6.63 5.61
CA LEU A 51 6.49 -5.44 5.40
C LEU A 51 5.32 -5.70 4.45
N ILE A 52 5.57 -6.40 3.33
CA ILE A 52 4.51 -6.76 2.37
C ILE A 52 3.47 -7.66 3.05
N GLU A 53 3.89 -8.69 3.78
CA GLU A 53 2.97 -9.61 4.45
C GLU A 53 2.07 -8.89 5.47
N GLU A 54 2.64 -8.03 6.31
CA GLU A 54 1.88 -7.28 7.31
C GLU A 54 0.88 -6.32 6.66
N VAL A 55 1.33 -5.52 5.68
CA VAL A 55 0.47 -4.53 5.02
C VAL A 55 -0.64 -5.20 4.20
N LEU A 56 -0.38 -6.33 3.56
CA LEU A 56 -1.42 -7.08 2.84
C LEU A 56 -2.47 -7.65 3.79
N LYS A 57 -2.08 -8.17 4.96
CA LYS A 57 -3.05 -8.61 5.99
C LYS A 57 -3.94 -7.47 6.44
N GLU A 58 -3.36 -6.30 6.70
CA GLU A 58 -4.12 -5.10 7.09
C GLU A 58 -5.08 -4.65 5.98
N HIS A 59 -4.63 -4.66 4.72
CA HIS A 59 -5.46 -4.31 3.56
C HIS A 59 -6.66 -5.25 3.41
N GLU A 60 -6.44 -6.56 3.53
CA GLU A 60 -7.51 -7.57 3.48
C GLU A 60 -8.51 -7.40 4.63
N TYR A 61 -8.01 -7.16 5.85
CA TYR A 61 -8.88 -6.87 6.99
C TYR A 61 -9.72 -5.61 6.77
N MET A 62 -9.13 -4.54 6.24
CA MET A 62 -9.84 -3.30 5.93
C MET A 62 -10.93 -3.49 4.85
N LYS A 63 -10.68 -4.32 3.83
CA LYS A 63 -11.71 -4.67 2.84
C LYS A 63 -12.87 -5.41 3.47
N GLN A 64 -12.57 -6.42 4.29
CA GLN A 64 -13.60 -7.25 4.95
C GLN A 64 -14.47 -6.44 5.91
N GLN A 65 -13.89 -5.45 6.60
CA GLN A 65 -14.65 -4.56 7.49
C GLN A 65 -15.48 -3.50 6.77
N LYS A 66 -15.08 -3.08 5.56
CA LYS A 66 -15.77 -2.02 4.83
C LYS A 66 -17.02 -2.48 4.06
N GLY A 67 -17.36 -3.77 4.07
CA GLY A 67 -18.65 -4.27 3.57
C GLY A 67 -19.01 -3.73 2.18
N VAL A 68 -18.10 -3.89 1.20
CA VAL A 68 -18.41 -3.81 -0.23
C VAL A 68 -18.48 -5.23 -0.77
#